data_AF-A0A1W9YPR3-F1
#
_entry.id   AF-A0A1W9YPR3-F1
#
_cell.length_a   1.000
_cell.length_b   1.000
_cell.length_c   1.000
_cell.angle_alpha   90.00
_cell.angle_beta   90.00
_cell.angle_gamma   90.00
#
_symmetry.space_group_name_H-M   'P 1'
#
loop_
_entity.id
_entity.type
_entity.pdbx_description
1 polymer ?
#
loop_
_entity_poly.entity_id
_entity_poly.type
_entity_poly.pdbx_seq_one_letter_code
_entity_poly.pdbx_strand_id
1 'polypeptide(L)'
;LLLPSAQVFPFAKETPWPRSIEGVAMDTYHRWMEVVVPGSLSGCPVANVQAGFNAEGLPMGLQIIGPHQADFAVLQLAHAY
;
A
#
# COMPACT_ATOMS: atom_id res chain seq x y z
N LEU A 1 -2.76 -12.52 1.97
CA LEU A 1 -1.91 -11.91 0.91
C LEU A 1 -1.23 -10.68 1.50
N LEU A 2 0.04 -10.44 1.17
CA LEU A 2 0.78 -9.26 1.61
C LEU A 2 1.17 -8.42 0.39
N LEU A 3 0.91 -7.11 0.42
CA LEU A 3 1.25 -6.16 -0.64
C LEU A 3 1.84 -4.88 -0.02
N PRO A 4 2.69 -4.11 -0.70
CA PRO A 4 3.07 -2.77 -0.25
C PRO A 4 1.86 -1.85 -0.09
N SER A 5 1.87 -0.92 0.88
CA SER A 5 0.78 0.08 1.04
C SER A 5 0.80 1.18 -0.02
N ALA A 6 1.94 1.37 -0.69
CA ALA A 6 2.13 2.32 -1.78
C ALA A 6 3.18 1.80 -2.77
N GLN A 7 3.14 2.28 -4.02
CA GLN A 7 4.14 1.91 -5.03
C GLN A 7 5.47 2.65 -4.88
N VAL A 8 5.45 3.80 -4.20
CA VAL A 8 6.60 4.67 -3.95
C VAL A 8 6.55 5.19 -2.53
N PHE A 9 7.72 5.56 -2.00
CA PHE A 9 7.81 6.33 -0.75
C PHE A 9 7.14 7.71 -0.92
N PRO A 10 6.83 8.39 0.21
CA PRO A 10 6.42 9.79 0.19
C PRO A 10 7.30 10.64 -0.73
N PHE A 11 6.67 11.53 -1.48
CA PHE A 11 7.33 12.43 -2.42
C PHE A 11 6.90 13.88 -2.14
N ALA A 12 7.54 14.84 -2.80
CA ALA A 12 7.28 16.26 -2.59
C ALA A 12 5.80 16.62 -2.81
N LYS A 13 5.24 17.41 -1.89
CA LYS A 13 3.83 17.83 -1.89
C LYS A 13 3.40 18.52 -3.19
N GLU A 14 4.33 19.24 -3.81
CA GLU A 14 4.11 20.00 -5.04
C GLU A 14 3.94 19.09 -6.26
N THR A 15 4.35 17.82 -6.15
CA THR A 15 4.15 16.81 -7.17
C THR A 15 2.72 16.27 -7.08
N PRO A 16 1.84 16.50 -8.06
CA PRO A 16 0.45 16.05 -7.97
C PRO A 16 0.32 14.53 -7.89
N TRP A 17 1.14 13.82 -8.66
CA TRP A 17 1.35 12.37 -8.64
C TRP A 17 2.59 12.02 -9.51
N PRO A 18 3.28 10.91 -9.22
CA PRO A 18 4.47 10.50 -9.97
C PRO A 18 4.12 10.07 -11.40
N ARG A 19 4.82 10.63 -12.39
CA ARG A 19 4.61 10.31 -13.82
C ARG A 19 5.35 9.07 -14.29
N SER A 20 6.33 8.61 -13.53
CA SER A 20 7.07 7.38 -13.78
C SER A 20 7.46 6.75 -12.45
N ILE A 21 7.36 5.42 -12.37
CA ILE A 21 7.79 4.62 -11.23
C ILE A 21 8.68 3.51 -11.78
N GLU A 22 9.94 3.42 -11.34
CA GLU A 22 10.92 2.41 -11.81
C GLU A 22 10.98 2.29 -13.35
N GLY A 23 10.93 3.43 -14.06
CA GLY A 23 10.97 3.48 -15.52
C GLY A 23 9.64 3.19 -16.23
N VAL A 24 8.59 2.83 -15.50
CA VAL A 24 7.25 2.63 -16.03
C VAL A 24 6.46 3.93 -16.01
N ALA A 25 6.06 4.42 -17.18
CA ALA A 25 5.22 5.61 -17.29
C ALA A 25 3.82 5.36 -16.70
N MET A 26 3.36 6.28 -15.87
CA MET A 26 2.03 6.25 -15.27
C MET A 26 1.06 7.01 -16.19
N ASP A 27 0.22 6.26 -16.90
CA ASP A 27 -0.72 6.76 -17.90
C ASP A 27 -1.92 7.50 -17.27
N THR A 28 -2.28 7.13 -16.04
CA THR A 28 -3.42 7.67 -15.31
C THR A 28 -3.11 7.89 -13.84
N TYR A 29 -3.91 8.73 -13.18
CA TYR A 29 -3.87 8.88 -11.73
C TYR A 29 -4.16 7.56 -10.98
N HIS A 30 -4.92 6.63 -11.58
CA HIS A 30 -5.19 5.34 -10.93
C HIS A 30 -4.00 4.38 -11.02
N ARG A 31 -3.20 4.46 -12.09
CA ARG A 31 -2.04 3.60 -12.30
C ARG A 31 -1.00 3.76 -11.19
N TRP A 32 -0.74 4.98 -10.73
CA TRP A 32 0.22 5.17 -9.63
C TRP A 32 -0.32 4.69 -8.27
N MET A 33 -1.64 4.51 -8.13
CA MET A 33 -2.28 3.96 -6.93
C MET A 33 -2.69 2.49 -7.10
N GLU A 34 -2.27 1.81 -8.16
CA GLU A 34 -2.87 0.52 -8.51
C GLU A 34 -2.65 -0.57 -7.45
N VAL A 35 -1.59 -0.45 -6.63
CA VAL A 35 -1.28 -1.40 -5.56
C VAL A 35 -2.38 -1.54 -4.50
N VAL A 36 -3.23 -0.53 -4.31
CA VAL A 36 -4.35 -0.61 -3.35
C VAL A 36 -5.63 -1.17 -3.97
N VAL A 37 -5.72 -1.22 -5.30
CA VAL A 37 -6.93 -1.65 -6.03
C VAL A 37 -7.39 -3.06 -5.65
N PRO A 38 -6.51 -4.08 -5.56
CA PRO A 38 -6.93 -5.42 -5.14
C PRO A 38 -7.55 -5.42 -3.74
N GLY A 39 -6.97 -4.67 -2.79
CA GLY A 39 -7.50 -4.54 -1.45
C GLY A 39 -8.87 -3.87 -1.45
N SER A 40 -9.00 -2.72 -2.11
CA SER A 40 -10.23 -1.92 -2.13
C SER A 40 -11.40 -2.59 -2.86
N LEU A 41 -11.14 -3.30 -3.96
CA LEU A 41 -12.20 -3.88 -4.81
C LEU A 41 -12.53 -5.34 -4.49
N SER A 42 -11.71 -6.03 -3.69
CA SER A 42 -11.94 -7.45 -3.39
C SER A 42 -13.07 -7.74 -2.40
N GLY A 43 -13.48 -6.74 -1.61
CA GLY A 43 -14.38 -6.96 -0.46
C GLY A 43 -13.73 -7.72 0.71
N CYS A 44 -12.42 -7.94 0.66
CA CYS A 44 -11.65 -8.54 1.73
C CYS A 44 -11.30 -7.54 2.84
N PRO A 45 -11.15 -7.98 4.10
CA PRO A 45 -10.58 -7.17 5.15
C PRO A 45 -9.11 -6.87 4.87
N VAL A 46 -8.71 -5.62 5.07
CA VAL A 46 -7.34 -5.12 4.87
C VAL A 46 -6.90 -4.33 6.09
N ALA A 47 -5.73 -4.67 6.65
CA ALA A 47 -5.04 -3.85 7.65
C ALA A 47 -3.71 -3.35 7.09
N ASN A 48 -3.33 -2.12 7.43
CA ASN A 48 -2.02 -1.55 7.07
C ASN A 48 -1.14 -1.46 8.32
N VAL A 49 0.09 -1.95 8.20
CA VAL A 49 1.12 -1.92 9.26
C VAL A 49 2.40 -1.27 8.77
N GLN A 50 3.23 -0.74 9.68
CA GLN A 50 4.45 -0.02 9.34
C GLN A 50 5.58 -0.96 8.91
N ALA A 51 5.99 -0.92 7.64
CA ALA A 51 7.10 -1.74 7.15
C ALA A 51 8.49 -1.21 7.54
N GLY A 52 8.57 0.08 7.87
CA GLY A 52 9.81 0.75 8.27
C GLY A 52 10.06 2.02 7.48
N PHE A 53 11.33 2.42 7.39
CA PHE A 53 11.78 3.66 6.77
C PHE A 53 12.87 3.39 5.74
N ASN A 54 12.92 4.21 4.68
CA ASN A 54 14.07 4.20 3.77
C ASN A 54 15.29 4.93 4.39
N ALA A 55 16.39 5.00 3.65
CA ALA A 55 17.61 5.69 4.08
C ALA A 55 17.42 7.20 4.33
N GLU A 56 16.36 7.79 3.78
CA GLU A 56 15.99 9.20 3.95
C GLU A 56 15.01 9.42 5.11
N GLY A 57 14.64 8.36 5.85
CA GLY A 57 13.70 8.45 6.97
C GLY A 57 12.23 8.58 6.55
N LEU A 58 11.87 8.20 5.32
CA LEU A 58 10.50 8.21 4.82
C LEU A 58 9.80 6.87 5.09
N PRO A 59 8.57 6.88 5.64
CA PRO A 59 7.87 5.65 6.03
C PRO A 59 7.29 4.88 4.83
N MET A 60 7.20 3.56 4.98
CA MET A 60 6.45 2.64 4.11
C MET A 60 5.57 1.71 4.95
N GLY A 61 4.51 1.18 4.33
CA GLY A 61 3.60 0.23 4.95
C GLY A 61 3.45 -1.07 4.17
N LEU A 62 2.84 -2.06 4.84
CA LEU A 62 2.40 -3.32 4.26
C LEU A 62 0.88 -3.48 4.46
N GLN A 63 0.18 -3.84 3.39
CA GLN A 63 -1.20 -4.30 3.39
C GLN A 63 -1.26 -5.78 3.73
N ILE A 64 -1.99 -6.12 4.79
CA ILE A 64 -2.37 -7.48 5.17
C ILE A 64 -3.79 -7.69 4.69
N ILE A 65 -3.97 -8.53 3.66
CA ILE A 65 -5.28 -8.83 3.08
C ILE A 65 -5.69 -10.25 3.48
N GLY A 66 -6.77 -10.36 4.24
CA GLY A 66 -7.34 -11.63 4.70
C GLY A 66 -8.52 -12.12 3.85
N PRO A 67 -9.03 -13.34 4.12
CA PRO A 67 -10.27 -13.82 3.53
C PRO A 67 -11.48 -12.97 3.92
N HIS A 68 -12.56 -13.02 3.12
CA HIS A 68 -13.84 -12.39 3.46
C HIS A 68 -14.28 -12.74 4.89
N GLN A 69 -14.76 -11.73 5.64
CA GLN A 69 -15.25 -11.85 7.02
C GLN A 69 -14.20 -12.32 8.06
N ALA A 70 -12.92 -12.31 7.73
CA ALA A 70 -11.82 -12.70 8.62
C ALA A 70 -11.15 -11.52 9.33
N ASP A 71 -11.87 -10.41 9.55
CA ASP A 71 -11.36 -9.16 10.11
C ASP A 71 -10.58 -9.37 11.42
N PHE A 72 -11.11 -10.20 12.32
CA PHE A 72 -10.45 -10.47 13.60
C PHE A 72 -9.07 -11.13 13.41
N ALA A 73 -8.95 -12.09 12.50
CA ALA A 73 -7.67 -12.73 12.21
C ALA A 73 -6.67 -11.75 11.56
N VAL A 74 -7.16 -10.87 10.68
CA VAL A 74 -6.33 -9.81 10.08
C VAL A 74 -5.83 -8.83 11.15
N LEU A 75 -6.69 -8.42 12.07
CA LEU A 75 -6.31 -7.56 13.19
C LEU A 75 -5.34 -8.24 14.15
N GLN A 76 -5.52 -9.54 14.44
CA GLN A 76 -4.57 -10.30 15.25
C GLN A 76 -3.18 -10.34 14.60
N LEU A 77 -3.12 -10.55 13.28
CA LEU A 77 -1.85 -10.55 12.55
C LEU A 77 -1.22 -9.15 12.52
N ALA A 78 -2.03 -8.10 12.31
CA ALA A 78 -1.56 -6.72 12.36
C ALA A 78 -1.07 -6.29 13.75
N HIS A 79 -1.66 -6.82 14.82
CA HIS A 79 -1.23 -6.54 16.19
C HIS A 79 0.04 -7.29 16.58
N ALA A 80 0.22 -8.51 16.06
CA ALA A 80 1.41 -9.31 16.30
C ALA A 80 2.65 -8.82 15.53
N TYR A 81 2.44 -7.98 14.51
CA TYR A 81 3.48 -7.37 13.69
C TYR A 81 3.99 -6.07 14.31
#